data_AF-A0A934MMM9-F1
#
_entry.id   AF-A0A934MMM9-F1
#
_cell.length_a   1.000
_cell.length_b   1.000
_cell.length_c   1.000
_cell.angle_alpha   90.00
_cell.angle_beta   90.00
_cell.angle_gamma   90.00
#
_symmetry.space_group_name_H-M   'P 1'
#
loop_
_entity.id
_entity.type
_entity.pdbx_description
1 polymer ?
#
loop_
_entity_poly.entity_id
_entity_poly.type
_entity_poly.pdbx_seq_one_letter_code
_entity_poly.pdbx_strand_id
1 'polypeptide(L)'
;MAHKFNITAASGDQFKFDFSYNSEKIFWSENYKQKSSAKAGIESLKKNAPGAATVDLGKGETGSGYRFEIVESKDGQHFVRFVAGNGETMARTETYASKASARNAIESLKTRGPGADVLDA
;
A
#
# COMPACT_ATOMS: atom_id res chain seq x y z
N MET A 1 3.60 -7.50 -18.62
CA MET A 1 4.14 -6.62 -17.55
C MET A 1 3.69 -7.18 -16.22
N ALA A 2 4.59 -7.35 -15.25
CA ALA A 2 4.28 -8.06 -14.00
C ALA A 2 4.25 -7.09 -12.81
N HIS A 3 3.24 -7.27 -11.96
CA HIS A 3 3.20 -6.68 -10.63
C HIS A 3 4.09 -7.50 -9.70
N LYS A 4 4.89 -6.83 -8.88
CA LYS A 4 5.79 -7.49 -7.93
C LYS A 4 5.91 -6.69 -6.64
N PHE A 5 6.15 -7.39 -5.55
CA PHE A 5 6.66 -6.81 -4.33
C PHE A 5 8.19 -6.85 -4.34
N ASN A 6 8.85 -5.75 -4.01
CA ASN A 6 10.29 -5.70 -3.84
C ASN A 6 10.60 -5.36 -2.39
N ILE A 7 11.44 -6.16 -1.73
CA ILE A 7 12.00 -5.81 -0.42
C ILE A 7 13.38 -5.21 -0.67
N THR A 8 13.62 -4.04 -0.09
CA THR A 8 14.86 -3.28 -0.24
C THR A 8 15.38 -2.80 1.11
N ALA A 9 16.69 -2.66 1.23
CA ALA A 9 17.30 -2.00 2.38
C ALA A 9 16.94 -0.50 2.40
N ALA A 10 16.77 0.04 3.59
CA ALA A 10 16.58 1.45 3.89
C ALA A 10 17.67 1.93 4.86
N SER A 11 17.69 3.22 5.16
CA SER A 11 18.68 3.81 6.07
C SER A 11 18.63 3.17 7.47
N GLY A 12 19.79 3.06 8.13
CA GLY A 12 19.88 2.58 9.52
C GLY A 12 19.54 1.11 9.70
N ASP A 13 20.00 0.25 8.78
CA ASP A 13 19.79 -1.21 8.82
C ASP A 13 18.30 -1.63 8.83
N GLN A 14 17.45 -0.78 8.24
CA GLN A 14 16.02 -1.02 8.10
C GLN A 14 15.67 -1.61 6.73
N PHE A 15 14.45 -2.10 6.59
CA PHE A 15 13.93 -2.71 5.37
C PHE A 15 12.58 -2.08 5.02
N LYS A 16 12.28 -1.95 3.75
CA LYS A 16 10.97 -1.54 3.27
C LYS A 16 10.55 -2.42 2.11
N PHE A 17 9.25 -2.50 1.86
CA PHE A 17 8.74 -3.12 0.65
C PHE A 17 8.03 -2.09 -0.23
N ASP A 18 8.01 -2.36 -1.53
CA ASP A 18 7.14 -1.67 -2.47
C ASP A 18 6.37 -2.66 -3.32
N PHE A 19 5.16 -2.27 -3.75
CA PHE A 19 4.39 -2.92 -4.78
C PHE A 19 4.52 -2.10 -6.05
N SER A 20 5.15 -2.69 -7.06
CA SER A 20 5.53 -2.00 -8.29
C SER A 20 4.93 -2.67 -9.53
N TYR A 21 4.65 -1.85 -10.55
CA TYR A 21 4.31 -2.27 -11.90
C TYR A 21 5.35 -1.72 -12.87
N ASN A 22 5.99 -2.58 -13.65
CA ASN A 22 7.00 -2.16 -14.63
C ASN A 22 8.09 -1.22 -14.06
N SER A 23 8.53 -1.50 -12.82
CA SER A 23 9.51 -0.71 -12.04
C SER A 23 9.00 0.64 -11.47
N GLU A 24 7.74 0.98 -11.68
CA GLU A 24 7.09 2.13 -11.05
C GLU A 24 6.39 1.71 -9.77
N LYS A 25 6.69 2.42 -8.67
CA LYS A 25 6.16 2.12 -7.34
C LYS A 25 4.75 2.64 -7.21
N ILE A 26 3.80 1.73 -7.01
CA ILE A 26 2.40 2.09 -6.75
C ILE A 26 2.18 2.26 -5.25
N PHE A 27 2.63 1.30 -4.44
CA PHE A 27 2.62 1.40 -2.98
C PHE A 27 4.01 1.18 -2.41
N TRP A 28 4.33 1.81 -1.29
CA TRP A 28 5.49 1.49 -0.47
C TRP A 28 5.17 1.52 1.01
N SER A 29 5.88 0.70 1.78
CA SER A 29 5.78 0.67 3.23
C SER A 29 6.65 1.73 3.89
N GLU A 30 6.39 1.97 5.18
CA GLU A 30 7.39 2.56 6.06
C GLU A 30 8.58 1.62 6.29
N ASN A 31 9.59 2.10 7.00
CA ASN A 31 10.76 1.32 7.32
C ASN A 31 10.48 0.35 8.48
N TYR A 32 10.72 -0.92 8.23
CA TYR A 32 10.73 -2.00 9.21
C TYR A 32 12.14 -2.24 9.75
N LYS A 33 12.25 -2.57 11.04
CA LYS A 33 13.54 -2.94 11.66
C LYS A 33 14.09 -4.28 11.16
N GLN A 34 13.24 -5.16 10.63
CA GLN A 34 13.62 -6.50 10.23
C GLN A 34 13.02 -6.85 8.87
N LYS A 35 13.78 -7.62 8.09
CA LYS A 35 13.37 -8.17 6.81
C LYS A 35 12.14 -9.08 6.92
N SER A 36 12.06 -9.86 8.01
CA SER A 36 10.91 -10.69 8.37
C SER A 36 9.62 -9.88 8.56
N SER A 37 9.71 -8.70 9.17
CA SER A 37 8.55 -7.80 9.35
C SER A 37 8.05 -7.26 8.02
N ALA A 38 8.95 -6.93 7.08
CA ALA A 38 8.56 -6.52 5.73
C ALA A 38 7.85 -7.66 4.97
N LYS A 39 8.36 -8.91 5.08
CA LYS A 39 7.71 -10.10 4.52
C LYS A 39 6.32 -10.33 5.10
N ALA A 40 6.18 -10.27 6.42
CA ALA A 40 4.88 -10.38 7.09
C ALA A 40 3.90 -9.27 6.66
N GLY A 41 4.42 -8.05 6.43
CA GLY A 41 3.66 -6.95 5.86
C GLY A 41 3.09 -7.28 4.48
N ILE A 42 3.94 -7.80 3.57
CA ILE A 42 3.51 -8.22 2.23
C ILE A 42 2.46 -9.34 2.29
N GLU A 43 2.68 -10.35 3.12
CA GLU A 43 1.71 -11.45 3.30
C GLU A 43 0.36 -10.95 3.80
N SER A 44 0.37 -10.02 4.75
CA SER A 44 -0.84 -9.37 5.24
C SER A 44 -1.52 -8.54 4.15
N LEU A 45 -0.78 -7.81 3.31
CA LEU A 45 -1.34 -7.12 2.13
C LEU A 45 -2.00 -8.12 1.17
N LYS A 46 -1.29 -9.19 0.80
CA LYS A 46 -1.80 -10.23 -0.12
C LYS A 46 -3.08 -10.87 0.37
N LYS A 47 -3.17 -11.14 1.68
CA LYS A 47 -4.33 -11.77 2.30
C LYS A 47 -5.52 -10.81 2.44
N ASN A 48 -5.26 -9.57 2.87
CA ASN A 48 -6.32 -8.69 3.33
C ASN A 48 -6.73 -7.62 2.31
N ALA A 49 -5.84 -7.21 1.39
CA ALA A 49 -6.17 -6.20 0.39
C ALA A 49 -7.41 -6.55 -0.46
N PRO A 50 -7.59 -7.77 -0.99
CA PRO A 50 -8.72 -8.08 -1.88
C PRO A 50 -10.09 -7.83 -1.25
N GLY A 51 -10.23 -8.10 0.05
CA GLY A 51 -11.48 -7.93 0.81
C GLY A 51 -11.59 -6.61 1.57
N ALA A 52 -10.56 -5.77 1.52
CA ALA A 52 -10.53 -4.54 2.29
C ALA A 52 -11.47 -3.48 1.71
N ALA A 53 -12.24 -2.84 2.59
CA ALA A 53 -13.11 -1.73 2.24
C ALA A 53 -12.30 -0.52 1.76
N THR A 54 -12.91 0.34 0.96
CA THR A 54 -12.34 1.63 0.56
C THR A 54 -13.12 2.74 1.23
N VAL A 55 -12.41 3.65 1.88
CA VAL A 55 -12.95 4.76 2.67
C VAL A 55 -12.37 6.07 2.13
N ASP A 56 -13.21 7.06 1.81
CA ASP A 56 -12.82 8.40 1.39
C ASP A 56 -12.87 9.37 2.58
N LEU A 57 -11.72 9.63 3.20
CA LEU A 57 -11.64 10.53 4.36
C LEU A 57 -12.01 11.97 4.01
N GLY A 58 -11.82 12.39 2.75
CA GLY A 58 -12.25 13.70 2.28
C GLY A 58 -13.77 13.86 2.23
N LYS A 59 -14.53 12.75 2.30
CA LYS A 59 -15.99 12.73 2.42
C LYS A 59 -16.48 12.51 3.86
N GLY A 60 -15.57 12.43 4.84
CA GLY A 60 -15.92 12.10 6.23
C GLY A 60 -16.29 10.62 6.43
N GLU A 61 -15.97 9.75 5.48
CA GLU A 61 -16.15 8.31 5.66
C GLU A 61 -15.14 7.79 6.69
N THR A 62 -15.54 6.80 7.48
CA THR A 62 -14.67 6.12 8.46
C THR A 62 -14.83 4.61 8.34
N GLY A 63 -13.84 3.86 8.81
CA GLY A 63 -13.88 2.41 8.79
C GLY A 63 -12.99 1.80 9.86
N SER A 64 -13.24 0.53 10.15
CA SER A 64 -12.45 -0.29 11.05
C SER A 64 -11.92 -1.53 10.31
N GLY A 65 -10.97 -2.24 10.90
CA GLY A 65 -10.34 -3.37 10.24
C GLY A 65 -9.42 -2.97 9.09
N TYR A 66 -9.07 -3.95 8.26
CA TYR A 66 -8.25 -3.73 7.06
C TYR A 66 -9.02 -2.91 6.02
N ARG A 67 -8.42 -1.80 5.58
CA ARG A 67 -9.08 -0.85 4.68
C ARG A 67 -8.08 -0.03 3.88
N PHE A 68 -8.55 0.46 2.75
CA PHE A 68 -7.91 1.51 1.98
C PHE A 68 -8.53 2.84 2.35
N GLU A 69 -7.71 3.81 2.70
CA GLU A 69 -8.15 5.17 2.98
C GLU A 69 -7.62 6.11 1.88
N ILE A 70 -8.54 6.75 1.17
CA ILE A 70 -8.23 7.87 0.27
C ILE A 70 -8.17 9.12 1.12
N VAL A 71 -7.00 9.74 1.15
CA VAL A 71 -6.69 10.91 1.98
C VAL A 71 -6.43 12.10 1.07
N GLU A 72 -7.03 13.23 1.38
CA GLU A 72 -6.76 14.50 0.71
C GLU A 72 -5.54 15.18 1.34
N SER A 73 -4.62 15.61 0.49
CA SER A 73 -3.45 16.39 0.85
C SER A 73 -3.79 17.89 0.84
N LYS A 74 -2.94 18.71 1.48
CA LYS A 74 -3.17 20.16 1.64
C LYS A 74 -3.26 20.93 0.32
N ASP A 75 -2.70 20.37 -0.74
CA ASP A 75 -2.67 20.89 -2.10
C ASP A 75 -3.83 20.36 -2.97
N GLY A 76 -4.84 19.71 -2.37
CA GLY A 76 -6.00 19.16 -3.07
C GLY A 76 -5.73 17.86 -3.83
N GLN A 77 -4.50 17.31 -3.74
CA GLN A 77 -4.18 15.99 -4.28
C GLN A 77 -4.65 14.87 -3.35
N HIS A 78 -4.65 13.64 -3.84
CA HIS A 78 -5.13 12.47 -3.09
C HIS A 78 -4.11 11.35 -3.06
N PHE A 79 -3.84 10.78 -1.90
CA PHE A 79 -3.06 9.55 -1.78
C PHE A 79 -3.87 8.47 -1.10
N VAL A 80 -3.47 7.22 -1.28
CA VAL A 80 -4.09 6.08 -0.63
C VAL A 80 -3.14 5.53 0.42
N ARG A 81 -3.68 5.15 1.57
CA ARG A 81 -2.99 4.29 2.54
C ARG A 81 -3.77 3.01 2.77
N PHE A 82 -3.06 1.88 2.80
CA PHE A 82 -3.60 0.61 3.28
C PHE A 82 -3.34 0.51 4.79
N VAL A 83 -4.41 0.39 5.54
CA VAL A 83 -4.41 0.42 7.01
C VAL A 83 -4.75 -0.97 7.54
N ALA A 84 -3.96 -1.44 8.51
CA ALA A 84 -4.18 -2.70 9.20
C ALA A 84 -5.36 -2.61 10.18
N GLY A 85 -5.83 -3.78 10.65
CA GLY A 85 -6.95 -3.84 11.61
C GLY A 85 -6.69 -3.13 12.94
N ASN A 86 -5.43 -2.95 13.32
CA ASN A 86 -5.01 -2.21 14.51
C ASN A 86 -4.86 -0.68 14.28
N GLY A 87 -5.15 -0.19 13.06
CA GLY A 87 -5.05 1.22 12.70
C GLY A 87 -3.69 1.66 12.17
N GLU A 88 -2.67 0.78 12.13
CA GLU A 88 -1.36 1.12 11.60
C GLU A 88 -1.37 1.18 10.06
N THR A 89 -0.69 2.17 9.50
CA THR A 89 -0.49 2.25 8.04
C THR A 89 0.58 1.25 7.62
N MET A 90 0.22 0.32 6.73
CA MET A 90 1.14 -0.69 6.24
C MET A 90 1.86 -0.25 4.97
N ALA A 91 1.14 0.44 4.07
CA ALA A 91 1.70 0.95 2.83
C ALA A 91 0.89 2.16 2.34
N ARG A 92 1.52 3.03 1.55
CA ARG A 92 0.87 4.18 0.93
C ARG A 92 1.31 4.37 -0.51
N THR A 93 0.49 5.10 -1.25
CA THR A 93 0.81 5.56 -2.60
C THR A 93 1.46 6.94 -2.57
N GLU A 94 1.88 7.36 -3.76
CA GLU A 94 2.10 8.77 -4.08
C GLU A 94 0.80 9.56 -4.06
N THR A 95 0.93 10.88 -4.20
CA THR A 95 -0.21 11.77 -4.41
C THR A 95 -0.62 11.74 -5.87
N TYR A 96 -1.92 11.64 -6.10
CA TYR A 96 -2.56 11.70 -7.40
C TYR A 96 -3.40 12.96 -7.51
N ALA A 97 -3.44 13.54 -8.71
CA ALA A 97 -4.30 14.68 -9.00
C ALA A 97 -5.81 14.35 -8.97
N SER A 98 -6.19 13.06 -9.02
CA SER A 98 -7.60 12.65 -9.06
C SER A 98 -7.90 11.45 -8.15
N LYS A 99 -9.12 11.43 -7.58
CA LYS A 99 -9.62 10.26 -6.84
C LYS A 99 -9.76 9.01 -7.72
N ALA A 100 -9.93 9.17 -9.03
CA ALA A 100 -10.00 8.05 -9.97
C ALA A 100 -8.64 7.33 -10.05
N SER A 101 -7.54 8.07 -10.16
CA SER A 101 -6.18 7.51 -10.12
C SER A 101 -5.90 6.80 -8.79
N ALA A 102 -6.33 7.38 -7.66
CA ALA A 102 -6.23 6.75 -6.35
C ALA A 102 -7.00 5.41 -6.28
N ARG A 103 -8.22 5.35 -6.85
CA ARG A 103 -8.99 4.11 -6.96
C ARG A 103 -8.32 3.08 -7.86
N ASN A 104 -7.70 3.48 -8.96
CA ASN A 104 -6.97 2.57 -9.84
C ASN A 104 -5.77 1.92 -9.11
N ALA A 105 -5.07 2.67 -8.26
CA ALA A 105 -4.01 2.10 -7.42
C ALA A 105 -4.57 1.04 -6.46
N ILE A 106 -5.71 1.30 -5.81
CA ILE A 106 -6.40 0.33 -4.94
C ILE A 106 -6.74 -0.95 -5.72
N GLU A 107 -7.39 -0.82 -6.87
CA GLU A 107 -7.79 -1.96 -7.70
C GLU A 107 -6.59 -2.78 -8.16
N SER A 108 -5.47 -2.12 -8.48
CA SER A 108 -4.21 -2.78 -8.81
C SER A 108 -3.73 -3.65 -7.65
N LEU A 109 -3.68 -3.14 -6.43
CA LEU A 109 -3.25 -3.92 -5.26
C LEU A 109 -4.26 -5.04 -4.92
N LYS A 110 -5.55 -4.78 -5.01
CA LYS A 110 -6.61 -5.78 -4.75
C LYS A 110 -6.54 -6.97 -5.69
N THR A 111 -6.41 -6.70 -6.99
CA THR A 111 -6.52 -7.73 -8.02
C THR A 111 -5.19 -8.41 -8.33
N ARG A 112 -4.08 -7.67 -8.22
CA ARG A 112 -2.75 -8.15 -8.63
C ARG A 112 -1.83 -8.44 -7.44
N GLY A 113 -2.05 -7.78 -6.30
CA GLY A 113 -1.29 -8.02 -5.07
C GLY A 113 -1.22 -9.50 -4.66
N PRO A 114 -2.34 -10.24 -4.54
CA PRO A 114 -2.34 -11.62 -4.05
C PRO A 114 -1.39 -12.55 -4.84
N GLY A 115 -1.34 -12.38 -6.17
CA GLY A 115 -0.52 -13.19 -7.07
C GLY A 115 0.83 -12.57 -7.44
N ALA A 116 1.19 -11.40 -6.92
CA ALA A 116 2.45 -10.74 -7.25
C ALA A 116 3.64 -11.46 -6.63
N ASP A 117 4.71 -11.64 -7.39
CA ASP A 117 5.95 -12.22 -6.86
C ASP A 117 6.58 -11.35 -5.78
N VAL A 118 7.31 -11.97 -4.86
CA VAL A 118 8.09 -11.25 -3.85
C VAL A 118 9.55 -11.40 -4.18
N LEU A 119 10.17 -10.30 -4.64
CA LEU A 119 11.60 -10.21 -4.87
C LEU A 119 12.27 -9.70 -3.61
N ASP A 120 13.23 -10.49 -3.16
CA ASP A 120 13.98 -10.23 -1.94
C ASP A 120 15.43 -9.93 -2.28
N ALA A 121 15.75 -8.64 -2.44
CA ALA A 121 17.11 -8.17 -2.73
C ALA A 121 17.97 -8.05 -1.47
#